data_AF-A0A0K1UBI3-F1
#
_entry.id   AF-A0A0K1UBI3-F1
#
_cell.length_a   1.000
_cell.length_b   1.000
_cell.length_c   1.000
_cell.angle_alpha   90.00
_cell.angle_beta   90.00
_cell.angle_gamma   90.00
#
_symmetry.space_group_name_H-M   'P 1'
#
loop_
_entity.id
_entity.type
_entity.pdbx_description
1 polymer ?
#
loop_
_entity_poly.entity_id
_entity_poly.type
_entity_poly.pdbx_seq_one_letter_code
_entity_poly.pdbx_strand_id
1 'polypeptide(L)' 'MKKKRFTEEELLDGLDPYAAHADELAEPQGNEPTALERLKGSVLRYERPTDPVWDECFEAEGVTEDFMENRDQPDNKEQK' A
#
# COMPACT_ATOMS: atom_id res chain seq x y z
N MET A 1 35.51 32.54 -11.74
CA MET A 1 35.25 31.52 -12.78
C MET A 1 33.86 31.74 -13.34
N LYS A 2 33.71 31.88 -14.66
CA LYS A 2 32.38 31.94 -15.31
C LYS A 2 31.85 30.51 -15.40
N LYS A 3 30.70 30.21 -14.79
CA LYS A 3 30.04 28.90 -14.91
C LYS A 3 29.36 28.85 -16.28
N LYS A 4 29.66 27.84 -17.09
CA LYS A 4 28.91 27.57 -18.32
C LYS A 4 27.46 27.28 -17.94
N ARG A 5 26.51 27.86 -18.68
CA ARG A 5 25.09 27.53 -18.59
C ARG A 5 24.81 26.54 -19.71
N PHE A 6 24.37 25.35 -19.34
CA PHE A 6 23.94 24.33 -20.29
C PHE A 6 22.47 24.57 -20.65
N THR A 7 22.07 24.19 -21.86
CA THR A 7 20.66 24.12 -22.25
C THR A 7 20.08 22.75 -21.88
N GLU A 8 18.75 22.64 -21.80
CA GLU A 8 18.09 21.35 -21.50
C GLU A 8 18.43 20.29 -22.56
N GLU A 9 18.47 20.69 -23.83
CA GLU A 9 18.84 19.82 -24.95
C GLU A 9 20.27 19.26 -24.80
N GLU A 10 21.25 20.07 -24.38
CA GLU A 10 22.62 19.62 -24.11
C GLU A 10 22.70 18.65 -22.92
N LEU A 11 21.75 18.71 -21.99
CA LEU A 11 21.69 17.79 -20.84
C LEU A 11 21.01 16.47 -21.18
N LEU A 12 20.18 16.44 -22.23
CA LEU A 12 19.45 15.27 -22.68
C LEU A 12 20.13 14.56 -23.87
N ASP A 13 21.16 15.18 -24.46
CA ASP A 13 21.94 14.58 -25.56
C ASP A 13 22.63 13.29 -25.10
N GLY A 14 22.28 12.18 -25.75
CA GLY A 14 22.80 10.85 -25.43
C GLY A 14 22.09 10.12 -24.27
N LEU A 15 21.07 10.71 -23.64
CA LEU A 15 20.21 9.98 -22.70
C LEU A 15 19.12 9.22 -23.47
N ASP A 16 19.02 7.92 -23.21
CA ASP A 16 17.92 7.11 -23.71
C ASP A 16 16.62 7.47 -22.96
N PRO A 17 15.57 7.98 -23.62
CA PRO A 17 14.30 8.32 -22.97
C PRO A 17 13.65 7.16 -22.22
N TYR A 18 13.98 5.92 -22.61
CA TYR A 18 13.41 4.70 -22.05
C TYR A 18 14.32 4.02 -21.02
N ALA A 19 15.60 4.40 -20.95
CA ALA A 19 16.57 3.91 -19.95
C ALA A 19 17.07 5.00 -18.98
N ALA A 20 16.61 6.25 -19.14
CA ALA A 20 16.91 7.36 -18.23
C ALA A 20 16.19 7.25 -16.87
N HIS A 21 15.21 6.35 -16.76
CA HIS A 21 14.78 5.88 -15.47
C HIS A 21 15.92 5.03 -14.91
N ALA A 22 16.54 5.53 -13.84
CA ALA A 22 17.51 4.81 -13.01
C ALA A 22 16.85 3.61 -12.29
N ASP A 23 16.21 2.75 -13.08
CA ASP A 23 15.65 1.44 -12.80
C ASP A 23 16.66 0.34 -13.17
N GLU A 24 17.95 0.71 -13.32
CA GLU A 24 18.99 -0.15 -12.72
C GLU A 24 18.78 -0.09 -11.21
N LEU A 25 17.71 -0.75 -10.78
CA LEU A 25 17.54 -1.39 -9.50
C LEU A 25 18.94 -1.78 -9.05
N ALA A 26 19.50 -1.08 -8.07
CA ALA A 26 20.63 -1.61 -7.34
C ALA A 26 20.19 -3.03 -6.98
N GLU A 27 20.85 -4.04 -7.54
CA GLU A 27 20.50 -5.43 -7.24
C GLU A 27 20.44 -5.49 -5.71
N PRO A 28 19.25 -5.73 -5.13
CA PRO A 28 19.10 -5.62 -3.69
C PRO A 28 20.16 -6.55 -3.10
N GLN A 29 21.07 -5.98 -2.30
CA GLN A 29 22.16 -6.78 -1.74
C GLN A 29 21.50 -7.99 -1.08
N GLY A 30 22.06 -9.19 -1.24
CA GLY A 30 21.40 -10.43 -0.76
C GLY A 30 21.11 -10.48 0.75
N ASN A 31 21.56 -9.47 1.50
CA ASN A 31 21.30 -9.26 2.92
C ASN A 31 20.25 -8.18 3.21
N GLU A 32 19.66 -7.54 2.21
CA GLU A 32 18.58 -6.58 2.42
C GLU A 32 17.35 -7.33 2.92
N PRO A 33 16.81 -6.94 4.08
CA PRO A 33 15.55 -7.51 4.54
C PRO A 33 14.49 -7.23 3.48
N THR A 34 13.69 -8.25 3.21
CA THR A 34 12.57 -8.14 2.28
C THR A 34 11.71 -6.92 2.66
N ALA A 35 11.04 -6.31 1.67
CA ALA A 35 10.17 -5.15 1.92
C ALA A 35 9.18 -5.40 3.08
N LEU A 36 8.77 -6.66 3.25
CA LEU A 36 7.96 -7.14 4.37
C LEU A 36 8.74 -7.13 5.69
N GLU A 37 9.91 -7.75 5.81
CA GLU A 37 10.70 -7.72 7.06
C GLU A 37 11.01 -6.30 7.56
N ARG A 38 11.13 -5.32 6.66
CA ARG A 38 11.29 -3.89 7.00
C ARG A 38 10.04 -3.25 7.63
N LEU A 39 8.85 -3.76 7.32
CA LEU A 39 7.56 -3.27 7.82
C LEU A 39 7.14 -3.94 9.14
N LYS A 40 7.79 -5.05 9.52
CA LYS A 40 7.47 -5.78 10.76
C LYS A 40 7.80 -4.93 11.98
N GLY A 41 6.76 -4.49 12.70
CA GLY A 41 6.88 -3.68 13.92
C GLY A 41 6.76 -2.17 13.73
N SER A 42 6.65 -1.68 12.49
CA SER A 42 6.32 -0.26 12.22
C SER A 42 4.83 -0.05 11.89
N VAL A 43 4.12 -1.11 11.47
CA VAL A 43 2.71 -1.06 11.09
C VAL A 43 1.85 -1.86 12.08
N LEU A 44 0.65 -1.35 12.38
CA LEU A 44 -0.34 -1.97 13.27
C LEU A 44 -0.76 -3.39 12.84
N ARG A 45 -0.82 -3.66 11.53
CA ARG A 45 -1.09 -4.99 10.97
C ARG A 45 -0.16 -5.26 9.79
N TYR A 46 0.44 -6.44 9.80
CA TYR A 46 1.52 -6.87 8.91
C TYR A 46 1.13 -8.05 8.00
N GLU A 47 -0.07 -8.58 8.20
CA GLU A 47 -0.65 -9.63 7.37
C GLU A 47 -0.84 -9.14 5.94
N ARG A 48 -0.61 -10.02 4.96
CA ARG A 48 -0.89 -9.70 3.57
C ARG A 48 -2.40 -9.51 3.42
N PRO A 49 -2.86 -8.64 2.50
CA PRO A 49 -4.29 -8.48 2.23
C PRO A 49 -5.01 -9.77 1.82
N THR A 50 -4.25 -10.78 1.40
CA THR A 50 -4.71 -12.11 1.00
C THR A 50 -4.61 -13.16 2.10
N ASP A 51 -3.95 -12.86 3.21
CA ASP A 51 -3.90 -13.79 4.34
C ASP A 51 -5.33 -13.90 4.92
N PRO A 52 -5.77 -15.10 5.35
CA PRO A 52 -7.13 -15.31 5.81
C PRO A 52 -7.36 -14.62 7.16
N VAL A 53 -7.71 -13.33 7.11
CA VAL A 53 -8.07 -12.51 8.30
C VAL A 53 -9.44 -12.92 8.86
N TRP A 54 -10.26 -13.59 8.04
CA TRP A 54 -11.63 -13.94 8.40
C TRP A 54 -11.71 -15.09 9.40
N ASP A 55 -10.75 -16.01 9.41
CA ASP A 55 -10.76 -17.16 10.32
C ASP A 55 -10.78 -16.68 11.79
N GLU A 56 -9.94 -15.69 12.13
CA GLU A 56 -9.94 -15.07 13.47
C GLU A 56 -11.27 -14.33 13.77
N CYS A 57 -11.87 -13.67 12.79
CA CYS A 57 -13.16 -12.98 12.97
C CYS A 57 -14.34 -13.94 13.17
N PHE A 58 -14.31 -15.13 12.57
CA PHE A 58 -15.38 -16.14 12.69
C PHE A 58 -15.16 -17.12 13.85
N GLU A 59 -13.92 -17.30 14.30
CA GLU A 59 -13.56 -18.10 15.48
C GLU A 59 -13.67 -17.33 16.80
N ALA A 60 -13.75 -15.99 16.73
CA ALA A 60 -13.97 -15.15 17.89
C ALA A 60 -15.33 -15.39 18.57
N GLU A 61 -15.43 -14.99 19.85
CA GLU A 61 -16.66 -15.06 20.62
C GLU A 61 -17.78 -14.27 19.90
N GLY A 62 -18.92 -14.95 19.69
CA GLY A 62 -20.04 -14.44 18.88
C GLY A 62 -20.78 -13.25 19.50
N VAL A 63 -21.77 -12.72 18.77
CA VAL A 63 -22.65 -11.66 19.27
C VAL A 63 -23.69 -12.20 20.26
N THR A 64 -24.22 -11.31 21.09
CA THR A 64 -25.32 -11.63 22.01
C THR A 64 -26.61 -11.95 21.26
N GLU A 65 -27.49 -12.73 21.89
CA GLU A 65 -28.72 -13.23 21.25
C GLU A 65 -29.72 -12.12 20.90
N ASP A 66 -29.66 -10.98 21.58
CA ASP A 66 -30.47 -9.78 21.34
C ASP A 66 -29.87 -8.83 20.30
N PHE A 67 -28.69 -9.14 19.75
CA PHE A 67 -28.02 -8.27 18.78
C PHE A 67 -28.85 -8.14 17.50
N MET A 68 -29.23 -6.90 17.17
CA MET A 68 -30.06 -6.55 15.99
C MET A 68 -31.50 -7.09 16.03
N GLU A 69 -32.05 -7.45 17.21
CA GLU A 69 -33.43 -7.93 17.34
C GLU A 69 -34.45 -6.94 16.75
N ASN A 70 -34.23 -5.64 16.96
CA ASN A 70 -35.00 -4.57 16.34
C ASN A 70 -34.06 -3.64 15.57
N ARG A 71 -33.77 -4.00 14.31
CA ARG A 71 -32.96 -3.16 13.43
C ARG A 71 -33.77 -1.93 13.02
N ASP A 72 -33.30 -0.75 13.43
CA ASP A 72 -33.87 0.57 13.09
C ASP A 72 -33.69 0.94 11.61
N GLN A 73 -34.15 0.08 10.71
CA GLN A 73 -34.19 0.38 9.30
C GLN A 73 -35.42 1.25 9.02
N PRO A 74 -35.26 2.45 8.42
CA PRO A 74 -36.40 3.31 8.13
C PRO A 74 -37.37 2.61 7.17
N ASP A 75 -38.66 2.79 7.40
CA ASP A 75 -39.68 2.32 6.48
C ASP A 75 -39.56 3.11 5.16
N ASN A 76 -39.66 2.40 4.03
CA ASN A 76 -39.64 2.99 2.69
C ASN A 76 -40.77 4.03 2.45
N LYS A 77 -41.65 4.23 3.43
CA LYS A 77 -42.75 5.20 3.43
C LYS A 77 -42.35 6.57 3.97
N GLU A 78 -41.22 6.70 4.67
CA GLU A 78 -40.72 7.96 5.24
C GLU A 78 -39.76 8.71 4.31
N GLN A 79 -39.45 8.15 3.13
CA GLN A 79 -38.54 8.75 2.13
C GLN A 79 -39.25 9.57 1.03
N LYS A 80 -40.48 10.06 1.28
CA LYS A 80 -41.25 10.89 0.34
C LYS A 80 -41.43 12.32 0.80
#